data_AF-A0A7X7XPX0-F1
#
_entry.id   AF-A0A7X7XPX0-F1
#
_cell.length_a   1.000
_cell.length_b   1.000
_cell.length_c   1.000
_cell.angle_alpha   90.00
_cell.angle_beta   90.00
_cell.angle_gamma   90.00
#
_symmetry.space_group_name_H-M   'P 1'
#
loop_
_entity.id
_entity.type
_entity.pdbx_description
1 polymer ?
#
loop_
_entity_poly.entity_id
_entity_poly.type
_entity_poly.pdbx_seq_one_letter_code
_entity_poly.pdbx_strand_id
1 'polypeptide(L)'
;YKAEVLPLGKDKRIAVEILSSFGWHEWADHTMCLDRFGFSAPQKDILEHLKYTPEMLARLVEGIIDPKTLKKGEELYSGEAPNPIPPVLSDLDTPAEGEELLTLEDVELKVSEKVEPEVTASETKEKQEATEAKAEVKTEAKPKTKKTTKK
;
A
#
# COMPACT_ATOMS: atom_id res chain seq x y z
N TYR A 1 3.91 5.35 28.85
CA TYR A 1 4.00 4.47 27.67
C TYR A 1 4.94 5.02 26.58
N LYS A 2 4.64 6.09 25.82
CA LYS A 2 5.54 6.54 24.72
C LYS A 2 6.98 6.83 25.18
N ALA A 3 7.13 7.61 26.24
CA ALA A 3 8.44 7.94 26.82
C ALA A 3 9.15 6.75 27.49
N GLU A 4 8.41 5.69 27.83
CA GLU A 4 8.95 4.47 28.42
C GLU A 4 9.48 3.52 27.33
N VAL A 5 8.76 3.41 26.21
CA VAL A 5 9.17 2.58 25.05
C VAL A 5 10.27 3.25 24.24
N LEU A 6 10.19 4.58 24.09
CA LEU A 6 11.11 5.36 23.27
C LEU A 6 11.74 6.50 24.11
N PRO A 7 12.64 6.18 25.06
CA PRO A 7 13.19 7.15 26.01
C PRO A 7 14.23 8.09 25.41
N LEU A 8 14.87 7.70 24.29
CA LEU A 8 15.88 8.51 23.62
C LEU A 8 15.25 9.64 22.77
N GLY A 9 16.06 10.62 22.38
CA GLY A 9 15.65 11.65 21.41
C GLY A 9 15.49 11.08 19.99
N LYS A 10 14.79 11.83 19.11
CA LYS A 10 14.54 11.39 17.71
C LYS A 10 15.83 11.32 16.88
N ASP A 11 16.80 12.15 17.24
CA ASP A 11 18.15 12.23 16.69
C ASP A 11 18.96 10.93 16.88
N LYS A 12 18.60 10.10 17.87
CA LYS A 12 19.27 8.84 18.17
C LYS A 12 18.42 7.61 17.83
N ARG A 13 17.33 7.82 17.09
CA ARG A 13 16.41 6.75 16.68
C ARG A 13 16.54 6.52 15.19
N ILE A 14 16.46 5.25 14.81
CA ILE A 14 16.33 4.82 13.42
C ILE A 14 15.06 3.98 13.28
N ALA A 15 14.25 4.31 12.29
CA ALA A 15 13.12 3.48 11.87
C ALA A 15 13.57 2.55 10.73
N VAL A 16 13.16 1.29 10.79
CA VAL A 16 13.62 0.22 9.88
C VAL A 16 12.39 -0.46 9.30
N GLU A 17 12.12 -0.22 8.02
CA GLU A 17 10.92 -0.74 7.35
C GLU A 17 11.13 -0.85 5.84
N ILE A 18 10.78 -1.98 5.23
CA ILE A 18 10.87 -2.18 3.76
C ILE A 18 9.63 -1.59 3.08
N LEU A 19 9.32 -0.34 3.37
CA LEU A 19 8.22 0.46 2.81
C LEU A 19 8.64 1.94 2.77
N SER A 20 7.70 2.83 2.45
CA SER A 20 7.94 4.26 2.38
C SER A 20 8.39 4.84 3.72
N SER A 21 9.31 5.80 3.67
CA SER A 21 9.74 6.61 4.81
C SER A 21 8.65 7.56 5.34
N PHE A 22 7.54 7.71 4.63
CA PHE A 22 6.50 8.67 4.95
C PHE A 22 5.87 8.40 6.33
N GLY A 23 5.75 9.45 7.15
CA GLY A 23 5.22 9.37 8.51
C GLY A 23 6.24 9.04 9.61
N TRP A 24 7.37 8.40 9.29
CA TRP A 24 8.37 8.01 10.30
C TRP A 24 9.08 9.19 10.99
N HIS A 25 9.10 10.36 10.35
CA HIS A 25 9.68 11.61 10.89
C HIS A 25 9.07 12.08 12.23
N GLU A 26 7.85 11.63 12.57
CA GLU A 26 7.25 11.90 13.87
C GLU A 26 8.01 11.17 15.00
N TRP A 27 8.65 10.04 14.69
CA TRP A 27 9.21 9.10 15.67
C TRP A 27 10.73 8.99 15.63
N ALA A 28 11.35 9.12 14.45
CA ALA A 28 12.79 8.98 14.24
C ALA A 28 13.27 9.97 13.17
N ASP A 29 14.44 10.58 13.38
CA ASP A 29 15.05 11.49 12.39
C ASP A 29 15.85 10.71 11.33
N HIS A 30 16.14 9.43 11.59
CA HIS A 30 16.82 8.54 10.65
C HIS A 30 15.90 7.38 10.24
N THR A 31 15.96 7.00 8.97
CA THR A 31 15.15 5.92 8.39
C THR A 31 16.00 5.02 7.50
N MET A 32 15.72 3.72 7.55
CA MET A 32 16.18 2.71 6.61
C MET A 32 14.95 2.18 5.90
N CYS A 33 14.49 2.95 4.90
CA CYS A 33 13.21 2.78 4.21
C CYS A 33 13.38 2.82 2.68
N LEU A 34 12.38 2.36 1.94
CA LEU A 34 12.38 2.33 0.48
C LEU A 34 11.68 3.54 -0.13
N ASP A 35 12.40 4.31 -0.92
CA ASP A 35 11.87 5.42 -1.72
C ASP A 35 11.73 5.04 -3.21
N ARG A 36 11.63 3.74 -3.48
CA ARG A 36 11.52 3.17 -4.82
C ARG A 36 10.55 2.01 -4.84
N PHE A 37 10.08 1.66 -6.03
CA PHE A 37 9.37 0.42 -6.24
C PHE A 37 10.29 -0.79 -6.08
N GLY A 38 9.68 -1.92 -5.75
CA GLY A 38 10.36 -3.19 -5.59
C GLY A 38 10.86 -3.79 -6.91
N PHE A 39 11.34 -5.03 -6.81
CA PHE A 39 11.84 -5.81 -7.93
C PHE A 39 11.06 -7.11 -8.06
N SER A 40 11.02 -7.67 -9.27
CA SER A 40 10.51 -9.02 -9.51
C SER A 40 11.66 -10.02 -9.41
N ALA A 41 11.91 -10.51 -8.20
CA ALA A 41 12.97 -11.47 -7.91
C ALA A 41 12.68 -12.20 -6.58
N PRO A 42 13.37 -13.30 -6.26
CA PRO A 42 13.35 -13.89 -4.93
C PRO A 42 13.75 -12.87 -3.86
N GLN A 43 13.10 -12.94 -2.68
CA GLN A 43 13.33 -11.98 -1.60
C GLN A 43 14.80 -11.83 -1.22
N LYS A 44 15.57 -12.92 -1.18
CA LYS A 44 16.99 -12.90 -0.80
C LYS A 44 17.80 -12.00 -1.73
N ASP A 45 17.66 -12.23 -3.03
CA ASP A 45 18.34 -11.48 -4.08
C ASP A 45 17.96 -10.00 -4.03
N ILE A 46 16.69 -9.68 -3.71
CA ILE A 46 16.22 -8.30 -3.53
C ILE A 46 16.90 -7.63 -2.34
N LEU A 47 16.95 -8.28 -1.17
CA LEU A 47 17.55 -7.72 0.03
C LEU A 47 19.06 -7.51 -0.13
N GLU A 48 19.75 -8.46 -0.76
CA GLU A 48 21.18 -8.34 -1.08
C GLU A 48 21.45 -7.21 -2.06
N HIS A 49 20.65 -7.12 -3.14
CA HIS A 49 20.78 -6.08 -4.15
C HIS A 49 20.55 -4.68 -3.56
N LEU A 50 19.51 -4.53 -2.74
CA LEU A 50 19.21 -3.27 -2.05
C LEU A 50 20.20 -2.95 -0.92
N LYS A 51 21.09 -3.89 -0.53
CA LYS A 51 21.92 -3.80 0.68
C LYS A 51 21.08 -3.64 1.95
N TYR A 52 19.87 -4.21 1.99
CA TYR A 52 19.03 -4.24 3.19
C TYR A 52 19.47 -5.37 4.12
N THR A 53 20.65 -5.22 4.72
CA THR A 53 21.27 -6.25 5.56
C THR A 53 21.53 -5.71 6.98
N PRO A 54 21.64 -6.60 7.98
CA PRO A 54 21.96 -6.19 9.35
C PRO A 54 23.31 -5.46 9.46
N GLU A 55 24.28 -5.75 8.59
CA GLU A 55 25.57 -5.07 8.54
C GLU A 55 25.42 -3.61 8.10
N MET A 56 24.55 -3.35 7.12
CA MET A 56 24.22 -1.99 6.69
C MET A 56 23.51 -1.24 7.81
N LEU A 57 22.55 -1.87 8.50
CA LEU A 57 21.87 -1.27 9.65
C LEU A 57 22.86 -0.89 10.76
N ALA A 58 23.77 -1.80 11.12
CA ALA A 58 24.80 -1.54 12.12
C ALA A 58 25.67 -0.33 11.73
N ARG A 59 26.08 -0.24 10.45
CA ARG A 59 26.81 0.92 9.92
C ARG A 59 26.04 2.22 10.02
N LEU A 60 24.75 2.22 9.69
CA LEU A 60 23.91 3.41 9.81
C LEU A 60 23.83 3.87 11.27
N VAL A 61 23.65 2.93 12.20
CA VAL A 61 23.60 3.22 13.64
C VAL A 61 24.94 3.74 14.15
N GLU A 62 26.07 3.16 13.72
CA GLU A 62 27.41 3.67 14.04
C GLU A 62 27.59 5.10 13.55
N GLY A 63 27.10 5.43 12.36
CA GLY A 63 27.10 6.79 11.81
C GLY A 63 26.28 7.79 12.62
N ILE A 64 25.16 7.35 13.19
CA ILE A 64 24.31 8.17 14.06
C ILE A 64 25.02 8.43 15.41
N ILE A 65 25.72 7.43 15.94
CA ILE A 65 26.42 7.54 17.24
C ILE A 65 27.73 8.33 17.10
N ASP A 66 28.55 8.02 16.10
CA ASP A 66 29.80 8.71 15.80
C ASP A 66 29.93 9.02 14.29
N PRO A 67 29.58 10.25 13.87
CA PRO A 67 29.58 10.63 12.46
C PRO A 67 30.98 10.65 11.82
N LYS A 68 32.06 10.59 12.61
CA LYS A 68 33.44 10.58 12.10
C LYS A 68 33.86 9.22 11.55
N THR A 69 33.14 8.16 11.91
CA THR A 69 33.46 6.78 11.54
C THR A 69 33.03 6.44 10.11
N LEU A 70 32.11 7.22 9.53
CA LEU A 70 31.60 6.95 8.18
C LEU A 70 32.67 7.24 7.11
N LYS A 71 32.90 6.25 6.24
CA LYS A 71 33.74 6.45 5.05
C LYS A 71 32.98 7.33 4.04
N LYS A 72 33.61 8.43 3.63
CA LYS A 72 33.07 9.32 2.60
C LYS A 72 33.01 8.58 1.26
N GLY A 73 31.82 8.40 0.68
CA GLY A 73 31.61 7.79 -0.64
C GLY A 73 31.06 6.37 -0.67
N GLU A 74 30.57 5.84 0.45
CA GLU A 74 29.76 4.63 0.43
C GLU A 74 28.34 4.97 -0.04
N GLU A 75 27.90 4.35 -1.14
CA GLU A 75 26.50 4.43 -1.55
C GLU A 75 25.63 3.76 -0.48
N LEU A 76 24.95 4.62 0.27
CA LEU A 76 24.00 4.25 1.29
C LEU A 76 22.85 3.44 0.69
N TYR A 77 22.12 2.77 1.57
CA TYR A 77 20.86 2.12 1.25
C TYR A 77 19.97 3.02 0.36
N SER A 78 19.38 2.43 -0.68
CA SER A 78 18.51 3.08 -1.69
C SER A 78 19.10 4.27 -2.48
N GLY A 79 20.40 4.58 -2.33
CA GLY A 79 21.08 5.66 -3.05
C GLY A 79 21.32 5.35 -4.52
N GLU A 80 20.27 5.17 -5.31
CA GLU A 80 20.40 5.10 -6.77
C GLU A 80 20.54 6.52 -7.34
N ALA A 81 21.30 6.64 -8.43
CA ALA A 81 21.44 7.89 -9.17
C ALA A 81 20.07 8.46 -9.57
N PRO A 82 19.94 9.79 -9.75
CA PRO A 82 18.66 10.40 -10.10
C PRO A 82 18.04 9.69 -11.31
N ASN A 83 16.87 9.09 -11.11
CA ASN A 83 16.10 8.49 -12.20
C ASN A 83 15.83 9.61 -13.22
N PRO A 84 16.31 9.48 -14.48
CA PRO A 84 16.04 10.49 -15.47
C PRO A 84 14.53 10.62 -15.64
N ILE A 85 14.04 11.85 -15.66
CA ILE A 85 12.64 12.12 -15.96
C ILE A 85 12.32 11.43 -17.29
N PRO A 86 11.27 10.60 -17.38
CA PRO A 86 10.92 9.97 -18.64
C PRO A 86 10.72 11.05 -19.70
N PRO A 87 11.09 10.81 -20.96
CA PRO A 87 10.90 11.79 -22.02
C PRO A 87 9.43 12.19 -22.08
N VAL A 88 9.18 13.49 -22.25
CA VAL A 88 7.82 14.01 -22.43
C VAL A 88 7.27 13.40 -23.72
N LEU A 89 6.24 12.56 -23.61
CA LEU A 89 5.50 12.04 -24.75
C LEU A 89 4.60 13.17 -25.26
N SER A 90 5.08 13.92 -26.25
CA SER A 90 4.34 15.04 -26.86
C SER A 90 3.07 14.59 -27.59
N ASP A 91 2.99 13.30 -27.92
CA ASP A 91 1.95 12.72 -28.77
C ASP A 91 0.85 12.01 -27.97
N LEU A 92 0.81 12.15 -26.63
CA LEU A 92 -0.20 11.50 -25.77
C LEU A 92 -1.65 11.91 -26.11
N ASP A 93 -1.84 13.16 -26.53
CA ASP A 93 -3.14 13.69 -26.96
C ASP A 93 -3.37 13.53 -28.48
N THR A 94 -2.42 12.95 -29.22
CA THR A 94 -2.58 12.69 -30.65
C THR A 94 -3.18 11.31 -30.83
N PRO A 95 -4.37 11.18 -31.45
CA PRO A 95 -4.96 9.87 -31.68
C PRO A 95 -4.06 9.03 -32.58
N ALA A 96 -3.94 7.74 -32.27
CA ALA A 96 -3.18 6.80 -33.10
C ALA A 96 -3.79 6.73 -34.51
N GLU A 97 -2.99 6.38 -35.52
CA GLU A 97 -3.49 6.20 -36.89
C GLU A 97 -4.60 5.13 -36.89
N GLY A 98 -5.85 5.57 -37.10
CA GLY A 98 -7.04 4.72 -37.09
C GLY A 98 -7.97 4.88 -35.89
N GLU A 99 -7.64 5.74 -34.92
CA GLU A 99 -8.53 6.13 -33.83
C GLU A 99 -9.19 7.48 -34.14
N GLU A 100 -10.52 7.50 -34.25
CA GLU A 100 -11.27 8.76 -34.36
C GLU A 100 -11.39 9.40 -32.98
N LEU A 101 -11.07 10.69 -32.89
CA LEU A 101 -11.25 11.48 -31.68
C LEU A 101 -12.75 11.58 -31.39
N LEU A 102 -13.18 11.06 -30.23
CA LEU A 102 -14.57 11.24 -29.79
C LEU A 102 -14.85 12.74 -29.68
N THR A 103 -15.73 13.23 -30.53
CA THR A 103 -16.16 14.64 -30.48
C THR A 103 -17.07 14.85 -29.28
N LEU A 104 -17.16 16.10 -28.80
CA LEU A 104 -18.13 16.46 -27.76
C LEU A 104 -19.56 16.12 -28.20
N GLU A 105 -19.84 16.21 -29.50
CA GLU A 105 -21.13 15.83 -30.09
C GLU A 105 -21.40 14.31 -29.98
N ASP A 106 -20.37 13.46 -30.13
CA ASP A 106 -20.51 12.00 -29.96
C ASP A 106 -20.81 11.59 -28.51
N VAL A 107 -20.31 12.36 -27.54
CA VAL A 107 -20.61 12.18 -26.12
C VAL A 107 -22.04 12.64 -25.82
N GLU A 108 -22.48 13.76 -26.37
CA GLU A 108 -23.85 14.28 -26.22
C GLU A 108 -24.89 13.38 -26.89
N LEU A 109 -24.59 12.77 -28.04
CA LEU A 109 -25.45 11.77 -28.69
C LEU A 109 -25.66 10.53 -27.80
N LYS A 110 -24.59 10.00 -27.18
CA LYS A 110 -24.70 8.88 -26.23
C LYS A 110 -25.45 9.23 -24.93
N VAL A 111 -25.38 10.49 -24.50
CA VAL A 111 -26.12 10.96 -23.31
C VAL A 111 -27.60 11.15 -23.65
N SER A 112 -27.93 11.68 -24.83
CA SER A 112 -29.33 11.84 -25.27
C SER A 112 -30.03 10.51 -25.60
N GLU A 113 -29.31 9.49 -26.06
CA GLU A 113 -29.86 8.14 -26.26
C GLU A 113 -30.24 7.46 -24.93
N LYS A 114 -29.67 7.91 -23.80
CA LYS A 114 -29.87 7.28 -22.48
C LYS A 114 -30.82 8.03 -21.55
N VAL A 115 -31.42 9.15 -21.97
CA VAL A 115 -32.35 9.95 -21.16
C VAL A 115 -33.80 9.83 -21.69
N GLU A 116 -34.39 8.65 -21.41
CA GLU A 116 -35.77 8.36 -20.93
C GLU A 116 -37.05 8.69 -21.76
N PRO A 117 -38.24 8.08 -21.46
CA PRO A 117 -38.55 6.71 -20.95
C PRO A 117 -39.85 6.08 -21.58
N GLU A 118 -40.11 4.77 -21.38
CA GLU A 118 -41.51 4.29 -21.27
C GLU A 118 -41.65 3.19 -20.21
N VAL A 119 -42.40 3.55 -19.16
CA VAL A 119 -42.89 2.66 -18.12
C VAL A 119 -44.23 2.11 -18.62
N THR A 120 -44.32 0.81 -18.90
CA THR A 120 -45.62 0.12 -19.00
C THR A 120 -45.63 -1.09 -18.09
N ALA A 121 -46.37 -0.94 -16.99
CA ALA A 121 -46.84 -2.04 -16.18
C ALA A 121 -47.95 -2.79 -16.92
N SER A 122 -47.82 -4.11 -17.07
CA SER A 122 -48.97 -5.00 -17.22
C SER A 122 -48.63 -6.37 -16.64
N GLU A 123 -49.38 -6.73 -15.59
CA GLU A 123 -49.37 -8.00 -14.88
C GLU A 123 -49.65 -9.20 -15.81
N THR A 124 -49.00 -10.35 -15.54
CA THR A 124 -49.67 -11.67 -15.62
C THR A 124 -48.97 -12.68 -14.70
N LYS A 125 -49.54 -12.82 -13.49
CA LYS A 125 -49.93 -14.05 -12.79
C LYS A 125 -48.93 -15.22 -12.61
N GLU A 126 -48.50 -15.36 -11.35
CA GLU A 126 -48.30 -16.57 -10.53
C GLU A 126 -48.13 -17.95 -11.20
N LYS A 127 -46.98 -18.57 -10.90
CA LYS A 127 -46.97 -19.91 -10.28
C LYS A 127 -45.82 -20.01 -9.27
N GLN A 128 -46.19 -19.99 -7.99
CA GLN A 128 -45.32 -20.28 -6.86
C GLN A 128 -45.23 -21.81 -6.65
N GLU A 129 -44.02 -22.31 -6.41
CA GLU A 129 -43.74 -23.49 -5.60
C GLU A 129 -42.37 -23.24 -4.96
N ALA A 130 -42.34 -22.53 -3.83
CA ALA A 130 -42.31 -23.08 -2.48
C ALA A 130 -41.03 -23.92 -2.23
N THR A 131 -40.05 -23.31 -1.57
CA THR A 131 -39.51 -23.78 -0.27
C THR A 131 -38.48 -22.79 0.26
N GLU A 132 -38.94 -21.91 1.14
CA GLU A 132 -38.10 -21.11 2.04
C GLU A 132 -38.45 -21.56 3.48
N ALA A 133 -37.46 -22.03 4.22
CA ALA A 133 -37.43 -22.08 5.69
C ALA A 133 -35.99 -22.40 6.08
N LYS A 134 -35.28 -21.69 6.95
CA LYS A 134 -35.66 -20.63 7.88
C LYS A 134 -34.34 -20.05 8.38
N ALA A 135 -34.16 -18.73 8.30
CA ALA A 135 -33.19 -18.04 9.14
C ALA A 135 -33.79 -17.93 10.56
N GLU A 136 -33.06 -18.36 11.59
CA GLU A 136 -33.28 -17.87 12.96
C GLU A 136 -31.93 -17.85 13.70
N VAL A 137 -31.42 -16.62 13.85
CA VAL A 137 -30.40 -16.23 14.83
C VAL A 137 -30.98 -16.42 16.23
N LYS A 138 -30.25 -17.09 17.14
CA LYS A 138 -30.50 -16.97 18.57
C LYS A 138 -29.19 -16.83 19.35
N THR A 139 -29.23 -15.82 20.20
CA THR A 139 -28.26 -15.20 21.07
C THR A 139 -27.77 -16.06 22.25
N GLU A 140 -26.53 -15.76 22.69
CA GLU A 140 -25.96 -15.84 24.04
C GLU A 140 -26.13 -17.08 24.94
N ALA A 141 -25.00 -17.66 25.37
CA ALA A 141 -24.58 -17.70 26.80
C ALA A 141 -23.22 -18.43 26.99
N LYS A 142 -22.23 -17.72 27.55
CA LYS A 142 -20.97 -18.22 28.16
C LYS A 142 -21.28 -18.85 29.55
N PRO A 143 -20.31 -19.32 30.37
CA PRO A 143 -19.24 -20.31 30.22
C PRO A 143 -19.45 -21.51 31.19
N LYS A 144 -18.71 -22.62 31.05
CA LYS A 144 -18.57 -23.62 32.14
C LYS A 144 -17.11 -23.97 32.41
N THR A 145 -16.60 -23.39 33.48
CA THR A 145 -15.46 -23.84 34.28
C THR A 145 -15.66 -25.28 34.79
N LYS A 146 -14.63 -26.13 34.70
CA LYS A 146 -14.40 -27.19 35.70
C LYS A 146 -12.91 -27.26 36.06
N LYS A 147 -12.71 -27.32 37.38
CA LYS A 147 -11.48 -27.27 38.16
C LYS A 147 -10.72 -28.62 38.18
N THR A 148 -9.40 -28.50 38.41
CA THR A 148 -8.49 -29.35 39.21
C THR A 148 -8.16 -30.76 38.70
N THR A 149 -6.90 -31.24 38.76
CA THR A 149 -6.16 -31.50 40.01
C THR A 149 -4.65 -31.64 39.80
N LYS A 150 -3.90 -31.18 40.80
CA LYS A 150 -2.44 -31.25 41.00
C LYS A 150 -2.07 -32.59 41.66
N LYS A 151 -0.94 -33.18 41.26
CA LYS A 151 -0.06 -33.93 42.18
C LYS A 151 1.37 -33.82 41.69
#